data_AF-A0A7G8EGM1-F1
#
_entry.id   AF-A0A7G8EGM1-F1
#
_cell.length_a   1.000
_cell.length_b   1.000
_cell.length_c   1.000
_cell.angle_alpha   90.00
_cell.angle_beta   90.00
_cell.angle_gamma   90.00
#
_symmetry.space_group_name_H-M   'P 1'
#
loop_
_entity.id
_entity.type
_entity.pdbx_description
1 polymer ?
#
loop_
_entity_poly.entity_id
_entity_poly.type
_entity_poly.pdbx_seq_one_letter_code
_entity_poly.pdbx_strand_id
1 'polypeptide(L)' 'MRQIKNKKAITIHLSDELATMIDLKRKEWGLRSRGDVLEHLLGWMVETTEADE' A
#
# COMPACT_ATOMS: atom_id res chain seq x y z
N MET A 1 -1.98 -19.86 15.27
CA MET A 1 -1.65 -18.57 14.62
C MET A 1 -1.41 -18.82 13.14
N ARG A 2 -2.33 -18.42 12.27
CA ARG A 2 -2.31 -18.75 10.84
C ARG A 2 -1.29 -17.84 10.14
N GLN A 3 -0.12 -18.36 9.78
CA GLN A 3 0.80 -17.65 8.89
C GLN A 3 0.15 -17.58 7.50
N ILE A 4 -0.38 -16.41 7.14
CA ILE A 4 -0.79 -16.11 5.75
C ILE A 4 0.51 -15.92 4.95
N LYS A 5 1.21 -17.01 4.66
CA LYS A 5 2.41 -17.06 3.81
C LYS A 5 2.01 -17.29 2.36
N ASN A 6 1.19 -16.41 1.82
CA ASN A 6 0.92 -16.39 0.37
C ASN A 6 0.93 -14.95 -0.13
N LYS A 7 2.03 -14.23 0.15
CA LYS A 7 2.27 -12.91 -0.44
C LYS A 7 2.57 -13.12 -1.92
N LYS A 8 1.56 -12.99 -2.78
CA LYS A 8 1.77 -12.91 -4.23
C LYS A 8 2.54 -11.63 -4.51
N ALA A 9 3.72 -11.76 -5.12
CA ALA A 9 4.47 -10.61 -5.60
C ALA A 9 3.76 -10.06 -6.85
N ILE A 10 3.45 -8.78 -6.85
CA ILE A 10 2.86 -8.07 -7.99
C ILE A 10 3.84 -6.98 -8.40
N THR A 11 4.17 -6.93 -9.68
CA THR A 11 4.98 -5.85 -10.26
C THR A 11 4.03 -4.84 -10.87
N ILE A 12 4.19 -3.57 -10.48
CA ILE A 12 3.47 -2.44 -11.04
C ILE A 12 4.48 -1.46 -11.62
N HIS A 13 4.18 -0.95 -12.82
CA HIS A 13 4.97 0.09 -13.44
C HIS A 13 4.30 1.43 -13.18
N LEU A 14 5.07 2.38 -12.65
CA LEU A 14 4.62 3.72 -12.30
C LEU A 14 5.47 4.73 -13.06
N SER A 15 4.96 5.95 -13.21
CA SER A 15 5.80 7.07 -13.65
C SER A 15 6.86 7.40 -12.58
N ASP A 16 7.97 7.99 -13.00
CA ASP A 16 9.06 8.40 -12.11
C ASP A 16 8.58 9.41 -11.05
N GLU A 17 7.68 10.31 -11.44
CA GLU A 17 7.05 11.28 -10.55
C GLU A 17 6.28 10.58 -9.42
N LEU A 18 5.42 9.62 -9.77
CA LEU A 18 4.60 8.90 -8.80
C LEU A 18 5.47 8.00 -7.90
N ALA A 19 6.51 7.36 -8.43
CA ALA A 19 7.47 6.61 -7.65
C ALA A 19 8.18 7.49 -6.61
N THR A 20 8.55 8.71 -7.00
CA THR A 20 9.18 9.69 -6.11
C THR A 20 8.22 10.13 -5.01
N MET A 21 6.95 10.37 -5.34
CA MET A 21 5.92 10.71 -4.35
C MET A 21 5.71 9.58 -3.33
N ILE A 22 5.66 8.32 -3.77
CA ILE A 22 5.54 7.17 -2.87
C ILE A 22 6.73 7.09 -1.91
N ASP A 23 7.94 7.35 -2.39
CA ASP A 23 9.12 7.38 -1.53
C ASP A 23 9.10 8.52 -0.50
N LEU A 24 8.57 9.69 -0.86
CA LEU A 24 8.35 10.78 0.08
C LEU A 24 7.35 10.38 1.16
N LYS A 25 6.18 9.85 0.77
CA LYS A 25 5.16 9.39 1.72
C LYS A 25 5.66 8.26 2.63
N ARG A 26 6.49 7.35 2.11
CA ARG A 26 7.15 6.33 2.94
C ARG A 26 7.93 6.95 4.10
N LYS A 27 8.70 8.01 3.83
CA LYS A 27 9.49 8.70 4.85
C LYS A 27 8.62 9.49 5.81
N GLU A 28 7.65 10.25 5.29
CA GLU A 28 6.73 11.06 6.10
C GLU A 28 5.92 10.21 7.08
N TRP A 29 5.48 9.03 6.65
CA TRP A 29 4.65 8.13 7.46
C TRP A 29 5.47 7.10 8.25
N GLY A 30 6.80 7.11 8.14
CA GLY A 30 7.67 6.17 8.86
C GLY A 30 7.47 4.69 8.45
N LEU A 31 7.02 4.44 7.23
CA LEU A 31 6.72 3.09 6.73
C LEU A 31 7.99 2.37 6.25
N ARG A 32 7.98 1.03 6.32
CA ARG A 32 9.18 0.23 6.05
C ARG A 32 9.38 -0.04 4.56
N SER A 33 8.29 -0.09 3.79
CA SER A 33 8.35 -0.39 2.36
C SER A 33 7.41 0.47 1.52
N ARG A 34 7.67 0.57 0.21
CA ARG A 34 6.72 1.16 -0.75
C ARG A 34 5.41 0.38 -0.80
N GLY A 35 5.47 -0.94 -0.57
CA GLY A 35 4.28 -1.79 -0.47
C GLY A 35 3.40 -1.39 0.71
N ASP A 36 4.00 -1.08 1.85
CA ASP A 36 3.26 -0.63 3.04
C ASP A 36 2.53 0.70 2.77
N VAL A 37 3.14 1.60 1.99
CA VAL A 37 2.50 2.86 1.56
C VAL A 37 1.28 2.55 0.70
N LEU A 38 1.39 1.61 -0.23
CA LEU A 38 0.28 1.20 -1.08
C LEU A 38 -0.81 0.48 -0.28
N GLU A 39 -0.46 -0.43 0.63
CA GLU A 39 -1.42 -1.09 1.52
C GLU A 39 -2.16 -0.05 2.40
N HIS A 40 -1.45 0.96 2.92
CA HIS A 40 -2.06 2.05 3.69
C HIS A 40 -3.03 2.89 2.85
N LEU A 41 -2.64 3.26 1.63
CA LEU A 41 -3.48 4.03 0.69
C LEU A 41 -4.71 3.24 0.21
N LEU A 42 -4.50 1.96 -0.15
CA LEU A 42 -5.56 1.09 -0.65
C LEU A 42 -6.51 0.65 0.48
N GLY A 43 -6.00 0.51 1.72
CA GLY A 43 -6.80 0.17 2.89
C GLY A 43 -7.97 1.13 3.10
N TRP A 44 -7.75 2.43 2.89
CA TRP A 44 -8.81 3.44 2.99
C TRP A 44 -9.93 3.25 1.97
N MET A 45 -9.64 2.72 0.77
CA MET A 45 -10.66 2.46 -0.24
C MET A 45 -11.51 1.21 0.09
N VAL A 46 -10.98 0.29 0.89
CA VAL A 46 -11.71 -0.93 1.28
C VAL A 46 -12.60 -0.66 2.50
N GLU A 47 -12.13 0.12 3.48
CA GLU A 47 -12.93 0.48 4.67
C GLU A 47 -14.18 1.29 4.31
N THR A 48 -14.20 2.00 3.18
CA THR A 48 -15.38 2.74 2.70
C THR A 48 -16.47 1.86 2.08
N THR A 49 -16.24 0.56 1.87
CA THR A 49 -17.19 -0.32 1.17
C THR A 49 -17.98 -1.24 2.11
N GLU A 50 -17.57 -1.38 3.37
CA GLU A 50 -18.28 -2.22 4.36
C GLU A 50 -19.27 -1.43 5.26
N ALA A 51 -19.43 -0.12 5.03
CA ALA A 51 -20.30 0.75 5.84
C ALA A 51 -21.72 0.94 5.27
N ASP A 52 -22.08 0.24 4.19
CA ASP A 52 -23.39 0.33 3.52
C ASP A 52 -24.11 -1.04 3.45
N GLU A 53 -24.10 -1.83 4.54
CA GLU A 53 -25.05 -2.95 4.78
C GLU A 53 -25.82 -2.81 6.09
#